data_AF-A0A967FCD1-F1
#
_entry.id   AF-A0A967FCD1-F1
#
_cell.length_a   1.000
_cell.length_b   1.000
_cell.length_c   1.000
_cell.angle_alpha   90.00
_cell.angle_beta   90.00
_cell.angle_gamma   90.00
#
_symmetry.space_group_name_H-M   'P 1'
#
loop_
_entity.id
_entity.type
_entity.pdbx_description
1 polymer ?
#
loop_
_entity_poly.entity_id
_entity_poly.type
_entity_poly.pdbx_seq_one_letter_code
_entity_poly.pdbx_strand_id
1 'polypeptide(L)'
;MTKEESKTTVESKMSIEHYLEKVARFSDSEYGRLVRDQFKDIQGASELAMLAAPSADELDQLKKAVAIMTPDEKAGADTLTDEQVQRIAADARIDPAVLAIFLNGYALQIKRVP
;
A
#
# COMPACT_ATOMS: atom_id res chain seq x y z
N MET A 1 14.45 42.90 11.85
CA MET A 1 13.43 42.17 12.63
C MET A 1 12.12 42.34 11.87
N THR A 2 11.43 41.33 11.41
CA THR A 2 11.41 39.90 11.74
C THR A 2 10.86 39.19 10.50
N LYS A 3 11.49 38.09 10.06
CA LYS A 3 10.95 37.23 9.01
C LYS A 3 9.78 36.46 9.63
N GLU A 4 8.57 36.68 9.12
CA GLU A 4 7.46 35.74 9.37
C GLU A 4 7.76 34.49 8.57
N GLU A 5 8.15 33.43 9.27
CA GLU A 5 8.18 32.08 8.73
C GLU A 5 6.74 31.65 8.45
N SER A 6 6.35 31.72 7.18
CA SER A 6 5.14 31.07 6.68
C SER A 6 5.26 29.57 6.93
N LYS A 7 4.68 29.15 8.06
CA LYS A 7 4.50 27.75 8.42
C LYS A 7 3.38 27.18 7.55
N THR A 8 3.71 26.89 6.29
CA THR A 8 2.84 26.05 5.44
C THR A 8 2.87 24.65 6.08
N THR A 9 1.80 24.30 6.78
CA THR A 9 1.54 22.91 7.19
C THR A 9 1.43 22.08 5.91
N VAL A 10 2.54 21.45 5.52
CA VAL A 10 2.53 20.36 4.56
C VAL A 10 1.68 19.27 5.20
N GLU A 11 0.48 19.02 4.68
CA GLU A 11 -0.26 17.82 5.05
C GLU A 11 0.68 16.64 4.85
N SER A 12 1.05 16.00 5.95
CA SER A 12 2.08 14.97 5.93
C SER A 12 1.53 13.78 5.14
N LYS A 13 2.09 13.57 3.94
CA LYS A 13 1.82 12.40 3.09
C LYS A 13 1.83 11.15 3.97
N MET A 14 0.72 10.40 3.97
CA MET A 14 0.62 9.12 4.67
C MET A 14 1.81 8.24 4.28
N SER A 15 2.54 7.67 5.23
CA SER A 15 3.65 6.77 4.92
C SER A 15 3.13 5.40 4.46
N ILE A 16 3.98 4.65 3.75
CA ILE A 16 3.64 3.30 3.30
C ILE A 16 3.42 2.34 4.48
N GLU A 17 4.12 2.52 5.61
CA GLU A 17 3.89 1.76 6.83
C GLU A 17 2.54 2.07 7.46
N HIS A 18 2.15 3.35 7.53
CA HIS A 18 0.83 3.72 8.02
C HIS A 18 -0.29 3.19 7.12
N TYR A 19 -0.04 3.18 5.80
CA TYR A 19 -0.96 2.56 4.86
C TYR A 19 -1.06 1.04 5.07
N LEU A 20 0.06 0.35 5.33
CA LEU A 20 0.07 -1.07 5.70
C LEU A 20 -0.77 -1.32 6.96
N GLU A 21 -0.60 -0.51 8.01
CA GLU A 21 -1.41 -0.61 9.24
C GLU A 21 -2.90 -0.40 8.96
N LYS A 22 -3.25 0.57 8.11
CA LYS A 22 -4.63 0.84 7.72
C LYS A 22 -5.26 -0.38 7.03
N VAL A 23 -4.55 -0.98 6.09
CA VAL A 23 -5.02 -2.14 5.32
C VAL A 23 -5.08 -3.39 6.21
N ALA A 24 -4.13 -3.55 7.15
CA ALA A 24 -4.11 -4.65 8.11
C ALA A 24 -5.34 -4.68 9.04
N ARG A 25 -6.02 -3.56 9.28
CA ARG A 25 -7.23 -3.54 10.13
C ARG A 25 -8.40 -4.31 9.55
N PHE A 26 -8.39 -4.51 8.23
CA PHE A 26 -9.46 -5.19 7.52
C PHE A 26 -9.13 -6.64 7.17
N SER A 27 -7.88 -7.08 7.38
CA SER A 27 -7.50 -8.48 7.21
C SER A 27 -8.33 -9.35 8.16
N ASP A 28 -8.93 -10.41 7.62
CA ASP A 28 -9.76 -11.36 8.36
C ASP A 28 -11.04 -10.80 9.02
N SER A 29 -11.41 -9.56 8.74
CA SER A 29 -12.69 -8.99 9.16
C SER A 29 -13.84 -9.61 8.36
N GLU A 30 -15.03 -9.74 8.96
CA GLU A 30 -16.24 -10.19 8.24
C GLU A 30 -16.58 -9.26 7.07
N TYR A 31 -16.35 -7.95 7.25
CA TYR A 31 -16.47 -6.95 6.19
C TYR A 31 -15.47 -7.20 5.05
N GLY A 32 -14.20 -7.48 5.37
CA GLY A 32 -13.17 -7.80 4.39
C GLY A 32 -13.46 -9.08 3.61
N ARG A 33 -13.99 -10.11 4.29
CA ARG A 33 -14.50 -11.33 3.64
C ARG A 33 -15.64 -11.03 2.68
N LEU A 34 -16.62 -10.23 3.12
CA LEU A 34 -17.78 -9.84 2.30
C LEU A 34 -17.37 -9.04 1.05
N VAL A 35 -16.41 -8.11 1.20
CA VAL A 35 -15.83 -7.36 0.08
C VAL A 35 -15.11 -8.32 -0.89
N ARG A 36 -14.27 -9.24 -0.39
CA ARG A 36 -13.58 -10.22 -1.24
C ARG A 36 -14.52 -11.13 -2.00
N ASP A 37 -15.56 -11.63 -1.34
CA ASP A 37 -16.55 -12.51 -1.97
C ASP A 37 -17.37 -11.78 -3.04
N GLN A 38 -17.67 -10.49 -2.83
CA GLN A 38 -18.43 -9.68 -3.78
C GLN A 38 -17.68 -9.31 -5.06
N PHE A 39 -16.34 -9.35 -5.05
CA PHE A 39 -15.51 -8.95 -6.20
C PHE A 39 -14.77 -10.12 -6.86
N LYS A 40 -15.01 -11.35 -6.40
CA LYS A 40 -14.34 -12.58 -6.87
C LYS A 40 -14.65 -12.94 -8.33
N ASP A 41 -15.70 -12.38 -8.91
CA ASP A 41 -16.28 -12.74 -10.21
C ASP A 41 -16.15 -11.66 -11.30
N ILE A 42 -15.53 -10.50 -11.03
CA ILE A 42 -15.48 -9.37 -11.98
C ILE A 42 -14.04 -9.05 -12.40
N GLN A 43 -13.77 -9.09 -13.71
CA GLN A 43 -12.45 -8.96 -14.37
C GLN A 43 -11.73 -7.61 -14.24
N GLY A 44 -11.64 -7.08 -13.02
CA GLY A 44 -10.93 -5.83 -12.70
C GLY A 44 -11.16 -5.31 -11.28
N ALA A 45 -12.10 -5.91 -10.52
CA ALA A 45 -12.40 -5.48 -9.15
C ALA A 45 -11.72 -6.33 -8.07
N SER A 46 -11.11 -7.47 -8.43
CA SER A 46 -10.27 -8.28 -7.54
C SER A 46 -9.09 -7.50 -6.95
N GLU A 47 -8.54 -6.53 -7.69
CA GLU A 47 -7.51 -5.62 -7.19
C GLU A 47 -8.06 -4.70 -6.09
N LEU A 48 -9.25 -4.12 -6.29
CA LEU A 48 -9.93 -3.27 -5.30
C LEU A 48 -10.29 -4.01 -4.01
N ALA A 49 -10.63 -5.29 -4.10
CA ALA A 49 -10.90 -6.13 -2.92
C ALA A 49 -9.62 -6.45 -2.13
N MET A 50 -8.50 -6.72 -2.81
CA MET A 50 -7.20 -6.94 -2.15
C MET A 50 -6.65 -5.65 -1.54
N LEU A 51 -6.92 -4.50 -2.17
CA LEU A 51 -6.60 -3.17 -1.63
C LEU A 51 -7.29 -2.85 -0.31
N ALA A 52 -8.49 -3.40 -0.11
CA ALA A 52 -9.31 -3.11 1.07
C ALA A 52 -9.12 -4.11 2.20
N ALA A 53 -8.88 -5.40 1.90
CA ALA A 53 -8.79 -6.47 2.89
C ALA A 53 -7.90 -7.62 2.39
N PRO A 54 -6.57 -7.57 2.60
CA PRO A 54 -5.70 -8.69 2.29
C PRO A 54 -6.04 -9.89 3.17
N SER A 55 -5.80 -11.10 2.66
CA SER A 55 -5.76 -12.29 3.51
C SER A 55 -4.60 -12.22 4.51
N ALA A 56 -4.61 -13.06 5.54
CA ALA A 56 -3.48 -13.18 6.48
C ALA A 56 -2.15 -13.43 5.75
N ASP A 57 -2.15 -14.33 4.75
CA ASP A 57 -0.95 -14.68 3.97
C ASP A 57 -0.45 -13.51 3.12
N GLU A 58 -1.36 -12.77 2.48
CA GLU A 58 -1.02 -11.55 1.72
C GLU A 58 -0.48 -10.47 2.66
N LEU A 59 -1.10 -10.27 3.81
CA LEU A 59 -0.65 -9.29 4.79
C LEU A 59 0.77 -9.61 5.29
N ASP A 60 1.08 -10.87 5.55
CA ASP A 60 2.42 -11.28 5.97
C ASP A 60 3.46 -11.13 4.86
N GLN A 61 3.08 -11.33 3.60
CA GLN A 61 3.93 -10.98 2.46
C GLN A 61 4.21 -9.46 2.41
N LEU A 62 3.18 -8.63 2.55
CA LEU A 62 3.32 -7.17 2.53
C LEU A 62 4.21 -6.66 3.67
N LYS A 63 4.08 -7.20 4.88
CA LYS A 63 4.97 -6.88 6.01
C LYS A 63 6.43 -7.17 5.69
N LYS A 64 6.73 -8.32 5.06
CA LYS A 64 8.10 -8.68 4.66
C LYS A 64 8.65 -7.70 3.63
N ALA A 65 7.89 -7.39 2.59
CA ALA A 65 8.32 -6.43 1.57
C ALA A 65 8.61 -5.05 2.17
N VAL A 66 7.66 -4.49 2.92
CA VAL A 66 7.83 -3.16 3.54
C VAL A 66 8.99 -3.13 4.55
N ALA A 67 9.26 -4.24 5.24
CA ALA A 67 10.37 -4.32 6.18
C ALA A 67 11.74 -4.27 5.49
N ILE A 68 11.88 -4.80 4.28
CA ILE A 68 13.16 -4.82 3.55
C ILE A 68 13.39 -3.59 2.66
N MET A 69 12.33 -2.83 2.35
CA MET A 69 12.44 -1.61 1.57
C MET A 69 13.40 -0.62 2.24
N THR A 70 14.24 -0.01 1.42
CA THR A 70 15.10 1.10 1.83
C THR A 70 14.28 2.35 2.19
N PRO A 71 14.86 3.30 2.93
CA PRO A 71 14.20 4.58 3.22
C PRO A 71 13.74 5.33 1.96
N ASP A 72 14.54 5.31 0.89
CA ASP A 72 14.21 5.98 -0.37
C ASP A 72 13.05 5.29 -1.10
N GLU A 73 13.04 3.95 -1.13
CA GLU A 73 11.93 3.17 -1.69
C GLU A 73 10.63 3.40 -0.91
N LYS A 74 10.69 3.59 0.42
CA LYS A 74 9.52 3.89 1.25
C LYS A 74 9.00 5.31 1.00
N ALA A 75 9.90 6.29 0.90
CA ALA A 75 9.53 7.67 0.62
C ALA A 75 8.89 7.84 -0.77
N GLY A 76 9.40 7.09 -1.75
CA GLY A 76 8.96 7.08 -3.15
C GLY A 76 8.07 5.90 -3.56
N ALA A 77 7.41 5.23 -2.60
CA ALA A 77 6.68 3.99 -2.83
C ALA A 77 5.56 4.09 -3.89
N ASP A 78 5.03 5.28 -4.12
CA ASP A 78 4.02 5.61 -5.14
C ASP A 78 4.56 5.80 -6.56
N THR A 79 5.88 5.82 -6.71
CA THR A 79 6.58 6.07 -7.97
C THR A 79 7.55 4.95 -8.34
N LEU A 80 7.52 3.83 -7.61
CA LEU A 80 8.34 2.66 -7.91
C LEU A 80 7.98 2.12 -9.29
N THR A 81 9.00 1.80 -10.09
CA THR A 81 8.81 1.15 -11.40
C THR A 81 8.51 -0.33 -11.23
N ASP A 82 7.95 -0.95 -12.27
CA ASP A 82 7.67 -2.38 -12.29
C ASP A 82 8.93 -3.22 -11.98
N GLU A 83 10.09 -2.82 -12.50
CA GLU A 83 11.36 -3.50 -12.21
C GLU A 83 11.76 -3.40 -10.73
N GLN A 84 11.52 -2.24 -10.10
CA GLN A 84 11.79 -2.06 -8.68
C GLN A 84 10.84 -2.90 -7.83
N VAL A 85 9.56 -2.94 -8.20
CA VAL A 85 8.55 -3.79 -7.54
C VAL A 85 8.94 -5.27 -7.64
N GLN A 86 9.31 -5.73 -8.82
CA GLN A 86 9.77 -7.11 -9.05
C GLN A 86 11.01 -7.44 -8.20
N ARG A 87 11.99 -6.54 -8.14
CA ARG A 87 13.18 -6.73 -7.31
C ARG A 87 12.84 -6.83 -5.82
N ILE A 88 12.05 -5.90 -5.29
CA ILE A 88 11.64 -5.92 -3.87
C ILE A 88 10.87 -7.20 -3.56
N ALA A 89 9.95 -7.62 -4.43
CA ALA A 89 9.20 -8.86 -4.25
C ALA A 89 10.11 -10.10 -4.24
N ALA A 90 11.10 -10.15 -5.15
CA ALA A 90 12.09 -11.22 -5.19
C ALA A 90 12.96 -11.26 -3.93
N ASP A 91 13.47 -10.10 -3.49
CA ASP A 91 14.30 -9.97 -2.29
C ASP A 91 13.51 -10.38 -1.02
N ALA A 92 12.22 -10.02 -0.96
CA ALA A 92 11.32 -10.39 0.14
C ALA A 92 10.79 -11.83 0.05
N ARG A 93 11.00 -12.50 -1.09
CA ARG A 93 10.46 -13.84 -1.43
C ARG A 93 8.93 -13.90 -1.31
N ILE A 94 8.27 -12.95 -1.96
CA ILE A 94 6.80 -12.84 -1.99
C ILE A 94 6.27 -12.83 -3.42
N ASP A 95 4.95 -12.90 -3.57
CA ASP A 95 4.29 -12.71 -4.87
C ASP A 95 4.38 -11.24 -5.32
N PRO A 96 4.96 -10.95 -6.50
CA PRO A 96 5.05 -9.58 -7.02
C PRO A 96 3.69 -8.95 -7.31
N ALA A 97 2.65 -9.73 -7.63
CA ALA A 97 1.31 -9.20 -7.86
C ALA A 97 0.70 -8.65 -6.57
N VAL A 98 0.97 -9.30 -5.44
CA VAL A 98 0.53 -8.86 -4.10
C VAL A 98 1.13 -7.49 -3.78
N LEU A 99 2.43 -7.31 -4.03
CA LEU A 99 3.12 -6.05 -3.80
C LEU A 99 2.68 -4.95 -4.77
N ALA A 100 2.56 -5.25 -6.06
CA ALA A 100 2.17 -4.29 -7.08
C ALA A 100 0.79 -3.68 -6.80
N ILE A 101 -0.20 -4.52 -6.48
CA ILE A 101 -1.54 -4.04 -6.14
C ILE A 101 -1.49 -3.17 -4.88
N PHE A 102 -0.80 -3.60 -3.82
CA PHE A 102 -0.67 -2.79 -2.59
C PHE A 102 -0.08 -1.40 -2.86
N LEU A 103 1.00 -1.31 -3.65
CA LEU A 103 1.64 -0.04 -4.01
C LEU A 103 0.74 0.83 -4.90
N ASN A 104 -0.01 0.24 -5.83
CA ASN A 104 -0.98 0.97 -6.64
C ASN A 104 -2.08 1.58 -5.76
N GLY A 105 -2.56 0.86 -4.74
CA GLY A 105 -3.52 1.39 -3.78
C GLY A 105 -2.98 2.53 -2.93
N TYR A 106 -1.73 2.39 -2.48
CA TYR A 106 -1.04 3.46 -1.79
C TYR A 106 -0.94 4.71 -2.65
N ALA A 107 -0.54 4.58 -3.91
CA ALA A 107 -0.46 5.67 -4.88
C ALA A 107 -1.83 6.36 -5.08
N LEU A 108 -2.93 5.61 -5.12
CA LEU A 108 -4.29 6.17 -5.18
C LEU A 108 -4.69 6.90 -3.89
N GLN A 109 -4.32 6.36 -2.73
CA GLN A 109 -4.62 6.94 -1.42
C GLN A 109 -3.94 8.30 -1.24
N ILE A 110 -2.68 8.44 -1.67
CA ILE A 110 -1.94 9.70 -1.57
C ILE A 110 -2.36 10.72 -2.64
N LYS A 111 -2.84 10.27 -3.82
CA LYS A 111 -3.34 11.15 -4.89
C LYS A 111 -4.74 11.69 -4.57
N ARG A 112 -5.47 11.03 -3.66
CA ARG A 112 -6.77 11.46 -3.13
C ARG A 112 -6.69 12.58 -2.09
N VAL A 113 -5.51 13.17 -1.87
CA VAL A 113 -5.39 14.41 -1.10
C VAL A 113 -6.12 15.52 -1.89
N PRO A 114 -7.18 16.15 -1.32
CA PRO A 114 -7.95 17.21 -1.97
C PRO A 114 -7.12 18.46 -2.30
#